data_AF-A0A925HBU0-F1
#
_entry.id   AF-A0A925HBU0-F1
#
_cell.length_a   1.000
_cell.length_b   1.000
_cell.length_c   1.000
_cell.angle_alpha   90.00
_cell.angle_beta   90.00
_cell.angle_gamma   90.00
#
_symmetry.space_group_name_H-M   'P 1'
#
loop_
_entity.id
_entity.type
_entity.pdbx_description
1 polymer ?
#
loop_
_entity_poly.entity_id
_entity_poly.type
_entity_poly.pdbx_seq_one_letter_code
_entity_poly.pdbx_strand_id
1 'polypeptide(L)'
;TLPQVGSSDRANNSTNFTDLRGTEDLLDQYREELFAAGTLGALNFVVRGLKELPGRKSVVLLSDSLPIFRKDGRSDRVLESLRRLVDLANRASVRVYSMDARGLATLNSTAEDNLSSLNTTSAINQSNDDRRAGYFESQNGLSYLAAETGGLFIHNTNDVAEGVREVLEDQKGFYLIGYQPDADTFGREGGNLRFHRLEVKVKRAGLSVRTRNGFYGVPEEEAIPARRTRGEQLYGAIVSPFFSGGVHVRLTSLFVNDASGSFMRSLLHINAKDLSFAEQPDGSFKADIDVLAVTFGDMGQTIDSVDRTDTVSVEASGYEKVLRSGFDYIVNVPIAKPGAYQLRMAVRDAATQRVGSASQFIEVPNLGEGRLTLSGLVLSGNDLPAATQGPVAPDAAAPQGKSEGVGAVKASAQHDPQSSPAVRRLRRGSELFYNFAVYNARLDGTPKQTRLTVQARLFRDGREIFAGRQMPVANQSDPKRVLAGGRMSLSPNAAPGEYVLQVVATDAPEGARPRVATQWIDFEIVE
;
A
#
# COMPACT_ATOMS: atom_id res chain seq x y z
N THR A 1 12.56 49.83 -67.34
CA THR A 1 12.24 50.70 -66.19
C THR A 1 10.73 50.71 -66.04
N LEU A 2 10.24 50.33 -64.84
CA LEU A 2 8.85 50.15 -64.37
C LEU A 2 7.68 50.60 -65.27
N PRO A 3 6.56 49.85 -65.21
CA PRO A 3 5.40 50.49 -64.59
C PRO A 3 4.62 49.61 -63.58
N GLN A 4 3.96 50.34 -62.70
CA GLN A 4 3.05 49.91 -61.65
C GLN A 4 1.64 49.57 -62.15
N VAL A 5 1.04 48.60 -61.44
CA VAL A 5 -0.33 48.51 -60.87
C VAL A 5 -1.53 48.61 -61.82
N GLY A 6 -2.28 47.49 -61.87
CA GLY A 6 -3.67 47.39 -62.30
C GLY A 6 -4.39 46.27 -61.52
N SER A 7 -5.21 46.73 -60.58
CA SER A 7 -6.26 46.10 -59.76
C SER A 7 -6.85 44.70 -60.09
N SER A 8 -7.17 44.05 -58.96
CA SER A 8 -8.34 43.23 -58.63
C SER A 8 -8.41 41.78 -59.12
N ASP A 9 -8.10 40.86 -58.19
CA ASP A 9 -8.95 39.70 -57.94
C ASP A 9 -9.05 39.45 -56.43
N ARG A 10 -10.28 39.55 -55.91
CA ARG A 10 -10.65 39.12 -54.55
C ARG A 10 -10.69 37.60 -54.55
N ALA A 11 -9.60 36.95 -54.14
CA ALA A 11 -9.63 35.52 -53.80
C ALA A 11 -10.04 35.34 -52.33
N ASN A 12 -11.14 34.60 -52.15
CA ASN A 12 -11.69 34.13 -50.88
C ASN A 12 -10.62 33.62 -49.91
N ASN A 13 -10.54 34.25 -48.73
CA ASN A 13 -9.94 33.61 -47.56
C ASN A 13 -11.06 32.96 -46.74
N SER A 14 -11.52 31.78 -47.18
CA SER A 14 -12.34 30.89 -46.36
C SER A 14 -11.41 29.85 -45.73
N THR A 15 -10.79 30.22 -44.61
CA THR A 15 -10.08 29.26 -43.77
C THR A 15 -11.14 28.32 -43.17
N ASN A 16 -11.04 27.04 -43.51
CA ASN A 16 -12.01 26.00 -43.21
C ASN A 16 -12.24 25.84 -41.69
N PHE A 17 -13.39 26.31 -41.20
CA PHE A 17 -13.88 26.04 -39.84
C PHE A 17 -14.22 24.55 -39.58
N THR A 18 -14.24 23.73 -40.63
CA THR A 18 -14.49 22.28 -40.58
C THR A 18 -13.28 21.46 -40.13
N ASP A 19 -12.05 21.99 -40.26
CA ASP A 19 -10.81 21.25 -39.99
C ASP A 19 -10.50 21.17 -38.47
N LEU A 20 -10.94 22.17 -37.71
CA LEU A 20 -10.70 22.24 -36.27
C LEU A 20 -11.57 21.26 -35.47
N ARG A 21 -12.85 21.08 -35.85
CA ARG A 21 -13.76 20.13 -35.17
C ARG A 21 -13.33 18.68 -35.35
N GLY A 22 -12.86 18.31 -36.54
CA GLY A 22 -12.31 16.97 -36.79
C GLY A 22 -11.03 16.70 -35.98
N THR A 23 -10.22 17.74 -35.75
CA THR A 23 -9.00 17.63 -34.93
C THR A 23 -9.33 17.49 -33.44
N GLU A 24 -10.33 18.22 -32.94
CA GLU A 24 -10.84 18.10 -31.56
C GLU A 24 -11.47 16.72 -31.30
N ASP A 25 -12.34 16.24 -32.19
CA ASP A 25 -12.96 14.91 -32.08
C ASP A 25 -11.92 13.78 -32.05
N LEU A 26 -10.85 13.88 -32.85
CA LEU A 26 -9.75 12.90 -32.84
C LEU A 26 -8.93 12.94 -31.55
N LEU A 27 -8.69 14.13 -30.99
CA LEU A 27 -7.97 14.30 -29.73
C LEU A 27 -8.77 13.76 -28.55
N ASP A 28 -10.08 13.98 -28.53
CA ASP A 28 -10.96 13.49 -27.46
C ASP A 28 -11.11 11.97 -27.53
N GLN A 29 -11.26 11.39 -28.72
CA GLN A 29 -11.23 9.93 -28.90
C GLN A 29 -9.89 9.31 -28.43
N TYR A 30 -8.77 9.94 -28.76
CA TYR A 30 -7.46 9.48 -28.33
C TYR A 30 -7.31 9.55 -26.80
N ARG A 31 -7.81 10.63 -26.17
CA ARG A 31 -7.84 10.75 -24.71
C ARG A 31 -8.69 9.67 -24.07
N GLU A 32 -9.90 9.43 -24.57
CA GLU A 32 -10.79 8.37 -24.06
C GLU A 32 -10.12 7.00 -24.13
N GLU A 33 -9.43 6.67 -25.22
CA GLU A 33 -8.69 5.41 -25.33
C GLU A 33 -7.52 5.31 -24.34
N LEU A 34 -6.77 6.40 -24.16
CA LEU A 34 -5.70 6.44 -23.15
C LEU A 34 -6.26 6.26 -21.74
N PHE A 35 -7.38 6.91 -21.41
CA PHE A 35 -8.03 6.78 -20.11
C PHE A 35 -8.61 5.38 -19.89
N ALA A 36 -9.27 4.80 -20.90
CA ALA A 36 -9.77 3.44 -20.84
C ALA A 36 -8.63 2.43 -20.67
N ALA A 37 -7.57 2.54 -21.47
CA ALA A 37 -6.38 1.68 -21.36
C ALA A 37 -5.71 1.83 -19.99
N GLY A 38 -5.57 3.06 -19.49
CA GLY A 38 -5.01 3.35 -18.16
C GLY A 38 -5.85 2.73 -17.03
N THR A 39 -7.18 2.91 -17.09
CA THR A 39 -8.13 2.36 -16.11
C THR A 39 -8.10 0.84 -16.09
N LEU A 40 -8.12 0.20 -17.27
CA LEU A 40 -8.02 -1.26 -17.39
C LEU A 40 -6.67 -1.78 -16.93
N GLY A 41 -5.58 -1.05 -17.20
CA GLY A 41 -4.26 -1.35 -16.68
C GLY A 41 -4.21 -1.33 -15.15
N ALA A 42 -4.76 -0.29 -14.54
CA ALA A 42 -4.86 -0.14 -13.09
C ALA A 42 -5.72 -1.24 -12.46
N LEU A 43 -6.90 -1.53 -13.02
CA LEU A 43 -7.76 -2.62 -12.56
C LEU A 43 -7.07 -3.98 -12.68
N ASN A 44 -6.41 -4.26 -13.81
CA ASN A 44 -5.65 -5.49 -13.99
C ASN A 44 -4.54 -5.62 -12.95
N PHE A 45 -3.81 -4.54 -12.65
CA PHE A 45 -2.80 -4.52 -11.60
C PHE A 45 -3.37 -4.82 -10.21
N VAL A 46 -4.50 -4.19 -9.85
CA VAL A 46 -5.19 -4.43 -8.57
C VAL A 46 -5.70 -5.87 -8.48
N VAL A 47 -6.38 -6.38 -9.52
CA VAL A 47 -6.92 -7.74 -9.56
C VAL A 47 -5.80 -8.78 -9.44
N ARG A 48 -4.65 -8.55 -10.09
CA ARG A 48 -3.46 -9.43 -9.94
C ARG A 48 -2.99 -9.49 -8.50
N GLY A 49 -2.91 -8.34 -7.82
CA GLY A 49 -2.54 -8.30 -6.40
C GLY A 49 -3.57 -9.00 -5.50
N LEU A 50 -4.87 -8.86 -5.80
CA LEU A 50 -5.95 -9.51 -5.06
C LEU A 50 -6.00 -11.04 -5.24
N LYS A 51 -5.44 -11.59 -6.33
CA LYS A 51 -5.41 -13.05 -6.59
C LYS A 51 -4.79 -13.83 -5.43
N GLU A 52 -3.75 -13.28 -4.82
CA GLU A 52 -3.00 -13.91 -3.71
C GLU A 52 -3.77 -13.88 -2.38
N LEU A 53 -4.83 -13.08 -2.27
CA LEU A 53 -5.61 -12.98 -1.04
C LEU A 53 -6.72 -14.04 -1.00
N PRO A 54 -6.95 -14.69 0.16
CA PRO A 54 -7.98 -15.70 0.30
C PRO A 54 -9.40 -15.10 0.22
N GLY A 55 -10.39 -15.97 0.02
CA GLY A 55 -11.82 -15.60 0.09
C GLY A 55 -12.37 -14.93 -1.17
N ARG A 56 -13.48 -14.22 -1.04
CA ARG A 56 -14.08 -13.38 -2.10
C ARG A 56 -13.63 -11.93 -1.87
N LYS A 57 -13.19 -11.25 -2.94
CA LYS A 57 -12.72 -9.87 -2.89
C LYS A 57 -13.61 -8.96 -3.72
N SER A 58 -13.57 -7.68 -3.42
CA SER A 58 -14.36 -6.67 -4.10
C SER A 58 -13.50 -5.49 -4.50
N VAL A 59 -13.72 -4.99 -5.71
CA VAL A 59 -13.18 -3.72 -6.19
C VAL A 59 -14.39 -2.82 -6.45
N VAL A 60 -14.37 -1.60 -5.93
CA VAL A 60 -15.38 -0.58 -6.27
C VAL A 60 -14.71 0.45 -7.18
N LEU A 61 -15.12 0.46 -8.45
CA LEU A 61 -14.66 1.40 -9.47
C LEU A 61 -15.62 2.59 -9.51
N LEU A 62 -15.15 3.75 -9.05
CA LEU A 62 -15.86 5.02 -9.23
C LEU A 62 -15.28 5.70 -10.47
N SER A 63 -16.13 5.98 -11.45
CA SER A 63 -15.71 6.54 -12.73
C SER A 63 -16.88 7.27 -13.39
N ASP A 64 -16.61 8.34 -14.12
CA ASP A 64 -17.58 9.06 -14.93
C ASP A 64 -17.83 8.39 -16.29
N SER A 65 -16.88 7.58 -16.75
CA SER A 65 -16.85 7.06 -18.11
C SER A 65 -15.90 5.87 -18.24
N LEU A 66 -16.38 4.83 -18.92
CA LEU A 66 -15.58 3.75 -19.46
C LEU A 66 -16.23 3.27 -20.78
N PRO A 67 -16.09 4.04 -21.88
CA PRO A 67 -16.66 3.65 -23.16
C PRO A 67 -15.94 2.41 -23.72
N ILE A 68 -16.70 1.51 -24.32
CA ILE A 68 -16.20 0.28 -24.98
C ILE A 68 -16.58 0.21 -26.46
N PHE A 69 -17.41 1.15 -26.89
CA PHE A 69 -17.80 1.41 -28.25
C PHE A 69 -17.34 2.84 -28.59
N ARG A 70 -17.04 3.08 -29.86
CA ARG A 70 -16.69 4.39 -30.43
C ARG A 70 -17.75 4.77 -31.45
N LYS A 71 -17.82 6.06 -31.80
CA LYS A 71 -18.66 6.58 -32.88
C LYS A 71 -18.39 5.93 -34.25
N ASP A 72 -17.15 5.45 -34.49
CA ASP A 72 -16.71 4.78 -35.72
C ASP A 72 -16.76 3.24 -35.66
N GLY A 73 -17.14 2.66 -34.51
CA GLY A 73 -17.31 1.21 -34.35
C GLY A 73 -16.82 0.67 -33.01
N ARG A 74 -16.66 -0.65 -32.91
CA ARG A 74 -16.18 -1.31 -31.69
C ARG A 74 -14.66 -1.19 -31.57
N SER A 75 -14.15 -0.77 -30.41
CA SER A 75 -12.72 -0.86 -30.11
C SER A 75 -12.38 -2.30 -29.67
N ASP A 76 -11.98 -3.14 -30.63
CA ASP A 76 -11.68 -4.55 -30.36
C ASP A 76 -10.57 -4.72 -29.31
N ARG A 77 -9.60 -3.81 -29.27
CA ARG A 77 -8.50 -3.83 -28.30
C ARG A 77 -8.97 -3.58 -26.86
N VAL A 78 -9.84 -2.58 -26.67
CA VAL A 78 -10.41 -2.26 -25.34
C VAL A 78 -11.30 -3.41 -24.88
N LEU A 79 -12.12 -3.95 -25.78
CA LEU A 79 -12.98 -5.08 -25.48
C LEU A 79 -12.17 -6.35 -25.13
N GLU A 80 -11.12 -6.67 -25.87
CA GLU A 80 -10.24 -7.80 -25.54
C GLU A 80 -9.58 -7.61 -24.17
N SER A 81 -9.09 -6.39 -23.88
CA SER A 81 -8.48 -6.06 -22.58
C SER A 81 -9.48 -6.22 -21.43
N LEU A 82 -10.73 -5.79 -21.64
CA LEU A 82 -11.84 -6.01 -20.70
C LEU A 82 -12.14 -7.49 -20.48
N ARG A 83 -12.22 -8.29 -21.55
CA ARG A 83 -12.48 -9.72 -21.46
C ARG A 83 -11.40 -10.46 -20.67
N ARG A 84 -10.13 -10.12 -20.92
CA ARG A 84 -8.99 -10.64 -20.15
C ARG A 84 -9.05 -10.24 -18.68
N LEU A 85 -9.40 -8.97 -18.39
CA LEU A 85 -9.59 -8.47 -17.03
C LEU A 85 -10.73 -9.21 -16.31
N VAL A 86 -11.87 -9.41 -16.98
CA VAL A 86 -13.02 -10.16 -16.45
C VAL A 86 -12.63 -11.60 -16.12
N ASP A 87 -11.95 -12.31 -17.02
CA ASP A 87 -11.53 -13.68 -16.77
C ASP A 87 -10.58 -13.76 -15.56
N LEU A 88 -9.59 -12.86 -15.52
CA LEU A 88 -8.66 -12.75 -14.40
C LEU A 88 -9.37 -12.45 -13.08
N ALA A 89 -10.30 -11.50 -13.06
CA ALA A 89 -11.08 -11.16 -11.88
C ALA A 89 -11.92 -12.34 -11.39
N ASN A 90 -12.59 -13.05 -12.31
CA ASN A 90 -13.40 -14.21 -12.00
C ASN A 90 -12.58 -15.35 -11.39
N ARG A 91 -11.36 -15.62 -11.91
CA ARG A 91 -10.42 -16.60 -11.35
C ARG A 91 -9.87 -16.18 -9.99
N ALA A 92 -9.56 -14.90 -9.83
CA ALA A 92 -9.10 -14.33 -8.55
C ALA A 92 -10.23 -14.22 -7.50
N SER A 93 -11.45 -14.62 -7.82
CA SER A 93 -12.65 -14.42 -6.99
C SER A 93 -12.86 -12.95 -6.59
N VAL A 94 -12.54 -12.05 -7.52
CA VAL A 94 -12.76 -10.61 -7.42
C VAL A 94 -14.06 -10.26 -8.12
N ARG A 95 -14.95 -9.54 -7.43
CA ARG A 95 -16.10 -8.87 -8.05
C ARG A 95 -15.78 -7.41 -8.25
N VAL A 96 -16.09 -6.88 -9.43
CA VAL A 96 -15.98 -5.46 -9.73
C VAL A 96 -17.37 -4.85 -9.59
N TYR A 97 -17.53 -3.91 -8.68
CA TYR A 97 -18.66 -3.02 -8.59
C TYR A 97 -18.28 -1.74 -9.30
N SER A 98 -19.19 -1.17 -10.06
CA SER A 98 -18.95 0.10 -10.74
C SER A 98 -19.97 1.13 -10.30
N MET A 99 -19.55 2.39 -10.23
CA MET A 99 -20.40 3.50 -9.85
C MET A 99 -20.16 4.67 -10.81
N ASP A 100 -21.23 5.12 -11.48
CA ASP A 100 -21.19 6.34 -12.29
C ASP A 100 -21.11 7.56 -11.37
N ALA A 101 -19.94 8.21 -11.37
CA ALA A 101 -19.66 9.34 -10.50
C ALA A 101 -20.41 10.64 -10.88
N ARG A 102 -21.05 10.69 -12.06
CA ARG A 102 -21.80 11.87 -12.54
C ARG A 102 -23.16 12.03 -11.85
N GLY A 103 -23.63 11.00 -11.15
CA GLY A 103 -24.87 11.01 -10.41
C GLY A 103 -26.13 10.99 -11.29
N LEU A 104 -27.17 11.72 -10.87
CA LEU A 104 -28.43 11.86 -11.61
C LEU A 104 -28.27 12.90 -12.74
N ALA A 105 -28.25 12.44 -13.99
CA ALA A 105 -28.08 13.31 -15.16
C ALA A 105 -29.42 13.67 -15.81
N THR A 106 -29.68 14.97 -16.02
CA THR A 106 -30.81 15.44 -16.82
C THR A 106 -30.40 15.52 -18.29
N LEU A 107 -30.71 14.49 -19.07
CA LEU A 107 -30.23 14.31 -20.45
C LEU A 107 -30.98 15.14 -21.51
N ASN A 108 -31.46 16.33 -21.14
CA ASN A 108 -32.11 17.28 -22.04
C ASN A 108 -31.27 18.54 -22.16
N SER A 109 -31.65 19.43 -23.07
CA SER A 109 -31.02 20.76 -23.19
C SER A 109 -31.19 21.55 -21.89
N THR A 110 -30.13 22.21 -21.46
CA THR A 110 -30.09 23.08 -20.28
C THR A 110 -29.86 24.53 -20.70
N ALA A 111 -29.97 25.47 -19.76
CA ALA A 111 -29.73 26.89 -20.03
C ALA A 111 -28.26 27.22 -20.37
N GLU A 112 -27.33 26.29 -20.15
CA GLU A 112 -25.91 26.41 -20.51
C GLU A 112 -25.67 26.08 -21.99
N ASP A 113 -26.60 25.40 -22.65
CA ASP A 113 -26.44 24.96 -24.03
C ASP A 113 -26.58 26.13 -25.03
N ASN A 114 -25.59 26.26 -25.92
CA ASN A 114 -25.68 27.19 -27.04
C ASN A 114 -26.55 26.60 -28.17
N LEU A 115 -27.85 26.90 -28.14
CA LEU A 115 -28.81 26.48 -29.16
C LEU A 115 -28.87 27.41 -30.38
N SER A 116 -28.02 28.46 -30.46
CA SER A 116 -28.09 29.45 -31.55
C SER A 116 -27.85 28.87 -32.95
N SER A 117 -27.17 27.71 -33.03
CA SER A 117 -26.93 26.95 -34.26
C SER A 117 -28.01 25.90 -34.56
N LEU A 118 -28.92 25.62 -33.61
CA LEU A 118 -29.98 24.61 -33.70
C LEU A 118 -31.32 25.33 -33.93
N ASN A 119 -31.60 25.66 -35.18
CA ASN A 119 -32.72 26.52 -35.59
C ASN A 119 -34.07 25.79 -35.77
N THR A 120 -34.14 24.49 -35.49
CA THR A 120 -35.38 23.69 -35.62
C THR A 120 -35.58 22.79 -34.41
N THR A 121 -36.85 22.54 -34.06
CA THR A 121 -37.22 21.58 -33.01
C THR A 121 -36.65 20.19 -33.28
N SER A 122 -36.57 19.79 -34.56
CA SER A 122 -35.95 18.52 -34.95
C SER A 122 -34.45 18.48 -34.64
N ALA A 123 -33.72 19.57 -34.86
CA ALA A 123 -32.29 19.65 -34.53
C ALA A 123 -32.04 19.62 -33.01
N ILE A 124 -32.93 20.25 -32.22
CA ILE A 124 -32.88 20.20 -30.76
C ILE A 124 -33.17 18.77 -30.25
N ASN A 125 -34.17 18.10 -30.82
CA ASN A 125 -34.48 16.71 -30.46
C ASN A 125 -33.33 15.77 -30.82
N GLN A 126 -32.73 15.92 -32.01
CA GLN A 126 -31.56 15.15 -32.40
C GLN A 126 -30.38 15.38 -31.44
N SER A 127 -30.11 16.63 -31.06
CA SER A 127 -29.05 16.94 -30.09
C SER A 127 -29.29 16.30 -28.72
N ASN A 128 -30.55 16.27 -28.26
CA ASN A 128 -30.92 15.58 -27.02
C ASN A 128 -30.76 14.05 -27.14
N ASP A 129 -31.10 13.47 -28.28
CA ASP A 129 -30.94 12.04 -28.53
C ASP A 129 -29.47 11.66 -28.63
N ASP A 130 -28.63 12.47 -29.29
CA ASP A 130 -27.17 12.28 -29.35
C ASP A 130 -26.54 12.37 -27.94
N ARG A 131 -26.99 13.33 -27.12
CA ARG A 131 -26.57 13.45 -25.71
C ARG A 131 -26.94 12.23 -24.90
N ARG A 132 -28.17 11.72 -25.04
CA ARG A 132 -28.61 10.50 -24.37
C ARG A 132 -27.77 9.31 -24.80
N ALA A 133 -27.59 9.13 -26.11
CA ALA A 133 -26.78 8.06 -26.67
C ALA A 133 -25.35 8.09 -26.10
N GLY A 134 -24.69 9.26 -26.12
CA GLY A 134 -23.34 9.41 -25.56
C GLY A 134 -23.27 9.12 -24.06
N TYR A 135 -24.28 9.55 -23.28
CA TYR A 135 -24.34 9.25 -21.85
C TYR A 135 -24.46 7.75 -21.56
N PHE A 136 -25.30 7.02 -22.31
CA PHE A 136 -25.44 5.57 -22.19
C PHE A 136 -24.19 4.84 -22.72
N GLU A 137 -23.57 5.34 -23.78
CA GLU A 137 -22.37 4.75 -24.34
C GLU A 137 -21.19 4.84 -23.38
N SER A 138 -21.02 5.98 -22.71
CA SER A 138 -19.92 6.19 -21.76
C SER A 138 -19.98 5.27 -20.54
N GLN A 139 -21.16 4.76 -20.17
CA GLN A 139 -21.32 3.84 -19.02
C GLN A 139 -21.27 2.36 -19.40
N ASN A 140 -21.21 2.02 -20.68
CA ASN A 140 -21.30 0.64 -21.14
C ASN A 140 -20.19 -0.27 -20.56
N GLY A 141 -18.95 0.21 -20.47
CA GLY A 141 -17.87 -0.56 -19.86
C GLY A 141 -18.04 -0.76 -18.35
N LEU A 142 -18.59 0.23 -17.66
CA LEU A 142 -18.90 0.13 -16.22
C LEU A 142 -19.97 -0.94 -15.98
N SER A 143 -21.06 -0.88 -16.73
CA SER A 143 -22.13 -1.89 -16.70
C SER A 143 -21.60 -3.29 -17.04
N TYR A 144 -20.82 -3.39 -18.12
CA TYR A 144 -20.23 -4.66 -18.58
C TYR A 144 -19.32 -5.30 -17.53
N LEU A 145 -18.40 -4.54 -16.93
CA LEU A 145 -17.49 -5.05 -15.89
C LEU A 145 -18.26 -5.57 -14.68
N ALA A 146 -19.26 -4.83 -14.22
CA ALA A 146 -20.08 -5.24 -13.10
C ALA A 146 -20.85 -6.52 -13.41
N ALA A 147 -21.54 -6.57 -14.54
CA ALA A 147 -22.33 -7.73 -14.95
C ALA A 147 -21.46 -9.00 -15.10
N GLU A 148 -20.33 -8.89 -15.81
CA GLU A 148 -19.49 -10.06 -16.14
C GLU A 148 -18.67 -10.60 -14.94
N THR A 149 -18.46 -9.79 -13.91
CA THR A 149 -17.82 -10.21 -12.65
C THR A 149 -18.83 -10.52 -11.53
N GLY A 150 -20.13 -10.30 -11.77
CA GLY A 150 -21.22 -10.52 -10.81
C GLY A 150 -21.36 -9.42 -9.74
N GLY A 151 -20.82 -8.22 -9.99
CA GLY A 151 -20.99 -7.02 -9.17
C GLY A 151 -22.23 -6.20 -9.56
N LEU A 152 -22.41 -5.05 -8.89
CA LEU A 152 -23.50 -4.08 -9.15
C LEU A 152 -22.96 -2.90 -9.94
N PHE A 153 -23.76 -2.39 -10.86
CA PHE A 153 -23.53 -1.10 -11.49
C PHE A 153 -24.48 -0.06 -10.91
N ILE A 154 -23.93 0.81 -10.07
CA ILE A 154 -24.65 1.88 -9.38
C ILE A 154 -24.59 3.12 -10.25
N HIS A 155 -25.75 3.66 -10.62
CA HIS A 155 -25.84 4.79 -11.52
C HIS A 155 -27.11 5.58 -11.22
N ASN A 156 -27.23 6.77 -11.80
CA ASN A 156 -28.43 7.59 -11.70
C ASN A 156 -28.82 7.94 -10.25
N THR A 157 -27.82 8.10 -9.37
CA THR A 157 -28.00 8.43 -7.96
C THR A 157 -26.96 9.43 -7.49
N ASN A 158 -27.38 10.40 -6.67
CA ASN A 158 -26.46 11.32 -5.99
C ASN A 158 -26.07 10.81 -4.59
N ASP A 159 -26.58 9.65 -4.16
CA ASP A 159 -26.28 9.05 -2.87
C ASP A 159 -25.20 7.98 -3.00
N VAL A 160 -23.94 8.43 -2.98
CA VAL A 160 -22.76 7.56 -3.00
C VAL A 160 -22.72 6.65 -1.77
N ALA A 161 -23.21 7.13 -0.62
CA ALA A 161 -23.19 6.36 0.63
C ALA A 161 -24.16 5.18 0.57
N GLU A 162 -25.35 5.36 -0.02
CA GLU A 162 -26.27 4.28 -0.35
C GLU A 162 -25.62 3.26 -1.28
N GLY A 163 -25.02 3.73 -2.38
CA GLY A 163 -24.35 2.85 -3.32
C GLY A 163 -23.27 1.98 -2.65
N VAL A 164 -22.41 2.58 -1.82
CA VAL A 164 -21.40 1.81 -1.06
C VAL A 164 -22.06 0.83 -0.08
N ARG A 165 -23.17 1.21 0.56
CA ARG A 165 -23.91 0.32 1.46
C ARG A 165 -24.48 -0.88 0.71
N GLU A 166 -25.07 -0.69 -0.47
CA GLU A 166 -25.54 -1.79 -1.31
C GLU A 166 -24.41 -2.76 -1.67
N VAL A 167 -23.21 -2.24 -1.99
CA VAL A 167 -22.02 -3.08 -2.22
C VAL A 167 -21.69 -3.92 -0.99
N LEU A 168 -21.70 -3.31 0.20
CA LEU A 168 -21.39 -4.01 1.45
C LEU A 168 -22.46 -5.04 1.83
N GLU A 169 -23.74 -4.72 1.65
CA GLU A 169 -24.85 -5.68 1.86
C GLU A 169 -24.71 -6.90 0.94
N ASP A 170 -24.34 -6.70 -0.33
CA ASP A 170 -24.12 -7.78 -1.28
C ASP A 170 -22.92 -8.69 -0.94
N GLN A 171 -22.02 -8.24 -0.06
CA GLN A 171 -20.91 -9.06 0.43
C GLN A 171 -21.31 -9.95 1.62
N LYS A 172 -22.40 -9.63 2.33
CA LYS A 172 -22.75 -10.32 3.59
C LYS A 172 -23.13 -11.79 3.41
N GLY A 173 -23.64 -12.20 2.24
CA GLY A 173 -24.07 -13.57 2.00
C GLY A 173 -23.97 -13.97 0.54
N PHE A 174 -23.39 -15.14 0.28
CA PHE A 174 -23.31 -15.70 -1.07
C PHE A 174 -23.24 -17.22 -1.06
N TYR A 175 -23.59 -17.81 -2.19
CA TYR A 175 -23.35 -19.21 -2.48
C TYR A 175 -22.16 -19.32 -3.44
N LEU A 176 -21.28 -20.29 -3.21
CA LEU A 176 -20.19 -20.63 -4.11
C LEU A 176 -20.53 -21.94 -4.81
N ILE A 177 -20.54 -21.91 -6.14
CA ILE A 177 -20.68 -23.10 -6.99
C ILE A 177 -19.41 -23.19 -7.82
N GLY A 178 -18.70 -24.31 -7.70
CA GLY A 178 -17.52 -24.61 -8.50
C GLY A 178 -17.92 -25.28 -9.81
N TYR A 179 -17.34 -24.81 -10.92
CA TYR A 179 -17.41 -25.45 -12.22
C TYR A 179 -15.99 -25.54 -12.78
N GLN A 180 -15.55 -26.75 -13.11
CA GLN A 180 -14.24 -26.99 -13.72
C GLN A 180 -14.48 -27.38 -15.18
N PRO A 181 -14.15 -26.51 -16.16
CA PRO A 181 -14.27 -26.83 -17.57
C PRO A 181 -13.19 -27.81 -18.02
N ASP A 182 -13.46 -28.52 -19.12
CA ASP A 182 -12.48 -29.40 -19.78
C ASP A 182 -11.34 -28.59 -20.41
N ALA A 183 -10.16 -29.20 -20.56
CA ALA A 183 -8.93 -28.51 -20.97
C ALA A 183 -9.01 -27.90 -22.39
N ASP A 184 -9.80 -28.50 -23.28
CA ASP A 184 -10.07 -28.01 -24.64
C ASP A 184 -10.90 -26.72 -24.68
N THR A 185 -11.56 -26.39 -23.56
CA THR A 185 -12.34 -25.16 -23.40
C THR A 185 -11.45 -23.90 -23.40
N PHE A 186 -10.13 -24.05 -23.16
CA PHE A 186 -9.17 -22.94 -23.15
C PHE A 186 -8.53 -22.67 -24.53
N GLY A 187 -9.05 -23.28 -25.60
CA GLY A 187 -8.58 -23.07 -26.98
C GLY A 187 -9.01 -21.73 -27.57
N ARG A 188 -8.23 -21.25 -28.55
CA ARG A 188 -8.60 -20.11 -29.40
C ARG A 188 -9.35 -20.59 -30.64
N GLU A 189 -10.37 -19.83 -31.05
CA GLU A 189 -11.10 -20.07 -32.30
C GLU A 189 -10.77 -18.94 -33.27
N GLY A 190 -10.11 -19.25 -34.39
CA GLY A 190 -9.67 -18.24 -35.37
C GLY A 190 -8.73 -17.17 -34.80
N GLY A 191 -7.98 -17.48 -33.74
CA GLY A 191 -7.08 -16.54 -33.05
C GLY A 191 -7.71 -15.72 -31.92
N ASN A 192 -9.04 -15.76 -31.78
CA ASN A 192 -9.80 -15.00 -30.79
C ASN A 192 -10.16 -15.82 -29.54
N LEU A 193 -10.36 -15.12 -28.41
CA LEU A 193 -10.88 -15.71 -27.17
C LEU A 193 -12.34 -16.14 -27.34
N ARG A 194 -12.62 -17.43 -27.12
CA ARG A 194 -13.97 -17.98 -27.12
C ARG A 194 -14.68 -17.68 -25.80
N PHE A 195 -15.92 -17.21 -25.89
CA PHE A 195 -16.77 -17.01 -24.72
C PHE A 195 -17.60 -18.26 -24.43
N HIS A 196 -17.59 -18.70 -23.17
CA HIS A 196 -18.35 -19.83 -22.69
C HIS A 196 -19.45 -19.35 -21.75
N ARG A 197 -20.69 -19.39 -22.22
CA ARG A 197 -21.85 -18.93 -21.45
C ARG A 197 -22.13 -19.88 -20.28
N LEU A 198 -22.41 -19.31 -19.12
CA LEU A 198 -22.91 -20.01 -17.94
C LEU A 198 -24.34 -19.55 -17.65
N GLU A 199 -25.21 -20.49 -17.30
CA GLU A 199 -26.58 -20.20 -16.89
C GLU A 199 -26.89 -20.92 -15.58
N VAL A 200 -27.32 -20.17 -14.56
CA VAL A 200 -27.74 -20.70 -13.27
C VAL A 200 -29.22 -20.41 -13.10
N LYS A 201 -29.98 -21.44 -12.70
CA LYS A 201 -31.44 -21.34 -12.47
C LYS A 201 -31.76 -21.75 -11.05
N VAL A 202 -32.64 -21.00 -10.41
CA VAL A 202 -33.19 -21.33 -9.08
C VAL A 202 -34.56 -21.97 -9.25
N LYS A 203 -34.83 -23.03 -8.48
CA LYS A 203 -36.11 -23.77 -8.56
C LYS A 203 -37.27 -23.04 -7.89
N ARG A 204 -36.99 -22.15 -6.93
CA ARG A 204 -38.01 -21.43 -6.16
C ARG A 204 -38.50 -20.22 -6.95
N ALA A 205 -39.82 -20.16 -7.17
CA ALA A 205 -40.46 -19.02 -7.82
C ALA A 205 -40.27 -17.72 -7.01
N GLY A 206 -40.15 -16.60 -7.72
CA GLY A 206 -39.99 -15.27 -7.13
C GLY A 206 -38.56 -14.92 -6.69
N LEU A 207 -37.59 -15.81 -6.86
CA LEU A 207 -36.18 -15.51 -6.63
C LEU A 207 -35.46 -15.20 -7.93
N SER A 208 -34.59 -14.18 -7.91
CA SER A 208 -33.60 -13.93 -8.95
C SER A 208 -32.24 -14.45 -8.51
N VAL A 209 -31.43 -14.89 -9.48
CA VAL A 209 -30.05 -15.28 -9.24
C VAL A 209 -29.14 -14.37 -10.03
N ARG A 210 -28.12 -13.84 -9.36
CA ARG A 210 -27.08 -13.04 -10.00
C ARG A 210 -25.79 -13.84 -9.97
N THR A 211 -25.34 -14.25 -11.14
CA THR A 211 -24.14 -15.04 -11.34
C THR A 211 -23.28 -14.40 -12.41
N ARG A 212 -22.09 -14.96 -12.60
CA ARG A 212 -21.26 -14.66 -13.78
C ARG A 212 -22.00 -15.17 -15.02
N ASN A 213 -21.98 -14.39 -16.11
CA ASN A 213 -22.65 -14.74 -17.37
C ASN A 213 -21.85 -15.77 -18.20
N GLY A 214 -20.58 -15.97 -17.87
CA GLY A 214 -19.68 -16.87 -18.56
C GLY A 214 -18.22 -16.61 -18.20
N PHE A 215 -17.32 -17.15 -19.03
CA PHE A 215 -15.88 -16.89 -18.95
C PHE A 215 -15.25 -16.93 -20.34
N TYR A 216 -14.07 -16.32 -20.44
CA TYR A 216 -13.22 -16.41 -21.62
C TYR A 216 -12.12 -17.41 -21.31
N GLY A 217 -11.96 -18.46 -22.10
CA GLY A 217 -11.02 -19.55 -21.82
C GLY A 217 -9.55 -19.18 -21.99
N VAL A 218 -9.01 -18.21 -21.23
CA VAL A 218 -7.59 -17.83 -21.28
C VAL A 218 -6.74 -18.88 -20.54
N PRO A 219 -5.74 -19.52 -21.16
CA PRO A 219 -4.83 -20.43 -20.46
C PRO A 219 -4.08 -19.70 -19.34
N GLU A 220 -3.80 -20.38 -18.22
CA GLU A 220 -3.12 -19.76 -17.07
C GLU A 220 -1.70 -19.27 -17.45
N GLU A 221 -1.00 -19.99 -18.33
CA GLU A 221 0.31 -19.59 -18.84
C GLU A 221 0.27 -18.32 -19.72
N GLU A 222 -0.87 -18.04 -20.37
CA GLU A 222 -1.08 -16.82 -21.17
C GLU A 222 -1.55 -15.65 -20.28
N ALA A 223 -2.30 -15.94 -19.23
CA ALA A 223 -2.86 -14.92 -18.33
C ALA A 223 -1.78 -14.25 -17.45
N ILE A 224 -0.71 -14.99 -17.09
CA ILE A 224 0.37 -14.50 -16.22
C ILE A 224 1.69 -15.17 -16.61
N PRO A 225 2.73 -14.43 -17.07
CA PRO A 225 4.07 -14.99 -17.05
C PRO A 225 4.41 -15.28 -15.59
N ALA A 226 4.51 -16.57 -15.25
CA ALA A 226 4.90 -16.99 -13.91
C ALA A 226 6.17 -16.22 -13.52
N ARG A 227 6.21 -15.63 -12.33
CA ARG A 227 7.43 -15.02 -11.80
C ARG A 227 8.40 -16.16 -11.54
N ARG A 228 9.36 -16.38 -12.43
CA ARG A 228 10.22 -17.57 -12.40
C ARG A 228 11.48 -17.31 -11.59
N THR A 229 11.97 -16.07 -11.62
CA THR A 229 13.20 -15.71 -10.93
C THR A 229 12.94 -15.18 -9.52
N ARG A 230 13.91 -15.35 -8.63
CA ARG A 230 13.95 -14.72 -7.30
C ARG A 230 13.65 -13.22 -7.37
N GLY A 231 14.31 -12.52 -8.30
CA GLY A 231 14.14 -11.08 -8.49
C GLY A 231 12.71 -10.68 -8.90
N GLU A 232 12.11 -11.40 -9.85
CA GLU A 232 10.71 -11.16 -10.25
C GLU A 232 9.72 -11.42 -9.11
N GLN A 233 9.96 -12.46 -8.31
CA GLN A 233 9.11 -12.82 -7.17
C GLN A 233 9.16 -11.74 -6.08
N LEU A 234 10.37 -11.33 -5.67
CA LEU A 234 10.57 -10.28 -4.65
C LEU A 234 10.07 -8.93 -5.14
N TYR A 235 10.47 -8.48 -6.33
CA TYR A 235 10.04 -7.20 -6.88
C TYR A 235 8.53 -7.15 -7.10
N GLY A 236 7.95 -8.27 -7.56
CA GLY A 236 6.50 -8.42 -7.71
C GLY A 236 5.71 -8.28 -6.41
N ALA A 237 6.28 -8.69 -5.27
CA ALA A 237 5.70 -8.48 -3.94
C ALA A 237 5.90 -7.05 -3.41
N ILE A 238 7.00 -6.39 -3.79
CA ILE A 238 7.27 -4.99 -3.47
C ILE A 238 6.30 -4.05 -4.18
N VAL A 239 6.12 -4.21 -5.49
CA VAL A 239 5.27 -3.30 -6.27
C VAL A 239 3.79 -3.57 -6.09
N SER A 240 3.40 -4.75 -5.60
CA SER A 240 2.01 -5.10 -5.32
C SER A 240 1.31 -4.01 -4.47
N PRO A 241 0.05 -3.66 -4.77
CA PRO A 241 -0.74 -2.76 -3.94
C PRO A 241 -1.21 -3.43 -2.63
N PHE A 242 -1.08 -4.76 -2.53
CA PHE A 242 -1.41 -5.55 -1.34
C PHE A 242 -0.18 -6.28 -0.79
N PHE A 243 -0.18 -6.54 0.51
CA PHE A 243 0.84 -7.38 1.15
C PHE A 243 0.71 -8.83 0.68
N SER A 244 1.85 -9.45 0.38
CA SER A 244 1.92 -10.88 0.08
C SER A 244 1.86 -11.65 1.40
N GLY A 245 1.00 -12.66 1.49
CA GLY A 245 0.73 -13.43 2.72
C GLY A 245 1.42 -14.79 2.81
N GLY A 246 2.33 -15.12 1.89
CA GLY A 246 3.01 -16.42 1.87
C GLY A 246 4.00 -16.60 3.03
N VAL A 247 4.56 -15.50 3.54
CA VAL A 247 5.35 -15.42 4.78
C VAL A 247 4.81 -14.25 5.58
N HIS A 248 4.33 -14.48 6.81
CA HIS A 248 3.81 -13.40 7.63
C HIS A 248 4.96 -12.58 8.19
N VAL A 249 4.94 -11.29 7.88
CA VAL A 249 5.95 -10.33 8.32
C VAL A 249 5.28 -9.08 8.91
N ARG A 250 5.89 -8.52 9.96
CA ARG A 250 5.55 -7.19 10.48
C ARG A 250 6.78 -6.30 10.39
N LEU A 251 6.62 -5.12 9.80
CA LEU A 251 7.69 -4.15 9.63
C LEU A 251 7.55 -3.01 10.64
N THR A 252 8.65 -2.67 11.29
CA THR A 252 8.83 -1.40 12.00
C THR A 252 10.12 -0.77 11.55
N SER A 253 10.05 0.44 11.00
CA SER A 253 11.22 1.15 10.53
C SER A 253 11.33 2.52 11.17
N LEU A 254 12.54 2.84 11.63
CA LEU A 254 12.85 3.98 12.48
C LEU A 254 13.99 4.79 11.86
N PHE A 255 13.83 6.11 11.77
CA PHE A 255 14.92 6.98 11.37
C PHE A 255 16.01 7.03 12.46
N VAL A 256 17.27 6.83 12.04
CA VAL A 256 18.46 6.95 12.87
C VAL A 256 19.52 7.74 12.10
N ASN A 257 20.22 8.61 12.81
CA ASN A 257 21.45 9.25 12.36
C ASN A 257 22.57 8.99 13.38
N ASP A 258 23.70 8.49 12.90
CA ASP A 258 24.90 8.24 13.69
C ASP A 258 26.18 8.67 12.95
N ALA A 259 27.35 8.21 13.41
CA ALA A 259 28.64 8.53 12.81
C ALA A 259 28.80 8.02 11.36
N SER A 260 28.03 7.01 10.95
CA SER A 260 27.98 6.47 9.58
C SER A 260 26.97 7.21 8.69
N GLY A 261 26.16 8.11 9.26
CA GLY A 261 25.18 8.91 8.53
C GLY A 261 23.74 8.56 8.88
N SER A 262 22.82 9.01 8.01
CA SER A 262 21.38 8.78 8.15
C SER A 262 20.97 7.46 7.50
N PHE A 263 20.15 6.68 8.20
CA PHE A 263 19.56 5.44 7.69
C PHE A 263 18.22 5.14 8.36
N MET A 264 17.44 4.28 7.72
CA MET A 264 16.23 3.69 8.29
C MET A 264 16.59 2.32 8.88
N ARG A 265 16.50 2.19 10.20
CA ARG A 265 16.63 0.92 10.89
C ARG A 265 15.31 0.17 10.82
N SER A 266 15.27 -0.86 9.99
CA SER A 266 14.07 -1.63 9.68
C SER A 266 14.11 -2.97 10.38
N LEU A 267 13.15 -3.19 11.27
CA LEU A 267 12.97 -4.39 12.07
C LEU A 267 11.81 -5.18 11.46
N LEU A 268 12.13 -6.35 10.91
CA LEU A 268 11.13 -7.30 10.41
C LEU A 268 10.94 -8.39 11.44
N HIS A 269 9.74 -8.49 11.97
CA HIS A 269 9.34 -9.70 12.66
C HIS A 269 8.85 -10.72 11.65
N ILE A 270 9.50 -11.88 11.56
CA ILE A 270 9.19 -12.95 10.61
C ILE A 270 8.58 -14.12 11.38
N ASN A 271 7.41 -14.59 10.93
CA ASN A 271 6.81 -15.80 11.45
C ASN A 271 7.55 -17.03 10.94
N ALA A 272 8.26 -17.71 11.83
CA ALA A 272 9.11 -18.85 11.49
C ALA A 272 8.32 -20.06 10.96
N LYS A 273 7.01 -20.19 11.26
CA LYS A 273 6.18 -21.30 10.73
C LYS A 273 6.00 -21.26 9.22
N ASP A 274 6.18 -20.09 8.62
CA ASP A 274 6.02 -19.90 7.19
C ASP A 274 7.31 -20.18 6.42
N LEU A 275 8.43 -20.44 7.12
CA LEU A 275 9.73 -20.78 6.56
C LEU A 275 9.98 -22.30 6.58
N SER A 276 10.83 -22.76 5.68
CA SER A 276 11.18 -24.17 5.55
C SER A 276 12.54 -24.43 6.18
N PHE A 277 12.53 -24.83 7.45
CA PHE A 277 13.75 -25.20 8.16
C PHE A 277 14.16 -26.65 7.87
N ALA A 278 15.44 -26.84 7.55
CA ALA A 278 16.08 -28.14 7.42
C ALA A 278 16.96 -28.42 8.65
N GLU A 279 16.75 -29.58 9.28
CA GLU A 279 17.61 -30.08 10.34
C GLU A 279 19.02 -30.37 9.80
N GLN A 280 20.03 -30.01 10.59
CA GLN A 280 21.44 -30.13 10.27
C GLN A 280 22.05 -31.31 11.04
N PRO A 281 23.22 -31.85 10.63
CA PRO A 281 23.87 -32.96 11.33
C PRO A 281 24.24 -32.68 12.80
N ASP A 282 24.37 -31.41 13.18
CA ASP A 282 24.64 -30.96 14.55
C ASP A 282 23.36 -30.77 15.39
N GLY A 283 22.19 -31.09 14.83
CA GLY A 283 20.88 -30.91 15.43
C GLY A 283 20.33 -29.49 15.36
N SER A 284 21.06 -28.53 14.76
CA SER A 284 20.53 -27.20 14.49
C SER A 284 19.54 -27.21 13.32
N PHE A 285 18.73 -26.17 13.20
CA PHE A 285 17.77 -25.99 12.11
C PHE A 285 18.16 -24.77 11.29
N LYS A 286 18.17 -24.89 9.96
CA LYS A 286 18.51 -23.78 9.04
C LYS A 286 17.44 -23.54 7.99
N ALA A 287 17.18 -22.27 7.70
CA ALA A 287 16.33 -21.84 6.58
C ALA A 287 17.01 -20.68 5.85
N ASP A 288 17.02 -20.72 4.52
CA ASP A 288 17.52 -19.62 3.71
C ASP A 288 16.38 -18.64 3.38
N ILE A 289 16.62 -17.36 3.65
CA ILE A 289 15.67 -16.29 3.34
C ILE A 289 16.29 -15.32 2.35
N ASP A 290 15.50 -14.90 1.37
CA ASP A 290 15.82 -13.74 0.53
C ASP A 290 15.08 -12.51 1.06
N VAL A 291 15.77 -11.38 1.19
CA VAL A 291 15.19 -10.12 1.64
C VAL A 291 15.49 -9.02 0.64
N LEU A 292 14.43 -8.37 0.17
CA LEU A 292 14.52 -7.17 -0.66
C LEU A 292 13.85 -6.01 0.07
N ALA A 293 14.60 -4.94 0.33
CA ALA A 293 14.08 -3.66 0.78
C ALA A 293 14.18 -2.65 -0.37
N VAL A 294 13.11 -1.90 -0.63
CA VAL A 294 13.09 -0.84 -1.64
C VAL A 294 12.50 0.42 -1.04
N THR A 295 13.25 1.51 -1.14
CA THR A 295 12.81 2.84 -0.71
C THR A 295 12.24 3.59 -1.91
N PHE A 296 10.98 4.00 -1.80
CA PHE A 296 10.32 4.85 -2.79
C PHE A 296 10.26 6.29 -2.30
N GLY A 297 10.52 7.23 -3.21
CA GLY A 297 10.33 8.66 -2.98
C GLY A 297 8.86 9.07 -3.01
N ASP A 298 8.65 10.38 -2.82
CA ASP A 298 7.35 11.05 -2.84
C ASP A 298 6.53 10.87 -4.13
N MET A 299 7.20 10.69 -5.28
CA MET A 299 6.54 10.44 -6.57
C MET A 299 6.55 8.95 -6.96
N GLY A 300 6.86 8.03 -6.03
CA GLY A 300 6.90 6.59 -6.27
C GLY A 300 8.12 6.10 -7.08
N GLN A 301 9.11 6.96 -7.31
CA GLN A 301 10.39 6.60 -7.89
C GLN A 301 11.23 5.79 -6.90
N THR A 302 11.93 4.76 -7.37
CA THR A 302 12.90 4.02 -6.56
C THR A 302 14.09 4.92 -6.23
N ILE A 303 14.40 5.05 -4.94
CA ILE A 303 15.52 5.84 -4.42
C ILE A 303 16.73 4.96 -4.15
N ASP A 304 16.50 3.83 -3.48
CA ASP A 304 17.56 2.87 -3.13
C ASP A 304 16.94 1.49 -2.87
N SER A 305 17.78 0.45 -2.88
CA SER A 305 17.37 -0.91 -2.56
C SER A 305 18.47 -1.72 -1.87
N VAL A 306 18.09 -2.57 -0.93
CA VAL A 306 18.95 -3.56 -0.30
C VAL A 306 18.44 -4.94 -0.68
N ASP A 307 19.27 -5.74 -1.35
CA ASP A 307 18.95 -7.11 -1.75
C ASP A 307 19.94 -8.09 -1.11
N ARG A 308 19.44 -9.05 -0.32
CA ARG A 308 20.25 -10.00 0.44
C ARG A 308 19.65 -11.40 0.42
N THR A 309 20.52 -12.38 0.59
CA THR A 309 20.15 -13.75 0.94
C THR A 309 20.94 -14.13 2.18
N ASP A 310 20.25 -14.55 3.23
CA ASP A 310 20.85 -14.90 4.51
C ASP A 310 20.32 -16.26 5.00
N THR A 311 21.18 -17.02 5.68
CA THR A 311 20.78 -18.28 6.32
C THR A 311 20.38 -18.02 7.77
N VAL A 312 19.14 -18.28 8.13
CA VAL A 312 18.66 -18.29 9.51
C VAL A 312 19.04 -19.62 10.15
N SER A 313 19.73 -19.58 11.28
CA SER A 313 20.12 -20.78 12.05
C SER A 313 19.52 -20.72 13.45
N VAL A 314 18.95 -21.84 13.89
CA VAL A 314 18.32 -22.00 15.20
C VAL A 314 18.87 -23.25 15.90
N GLU A 315 19.30 -23.12 17.14
CA GLU A 315 19.71 -24.27 17.94
C GLU A 315 18.52 -25.16 18.28
N ALA A 316 18.75 -26.47 18.41
CA ALA A 316 17.71 -27.46 18.73
C ALA A 316 16.84 -27.05 19.94
N SER A 317 17.47 -26.52 20.98
CA SER A 317 16.82 -26.09 22.24
C SER A 317 15.86 -24.91 22.05
N GLY A 318 16.08 -24.07 21.03
CA GLY A 318 15.31 -22.86 20.76
C GLY A 318 14.26 -23.01 19.65
N TYR A 319 14.36 -24.05 18.83
CA TYR A 319 13.57 -24.21 17.60
C TYR A 319 12.05 -24.11 17.82
N GLU A 320 11.54 -24.86 18.80
CA GLU A 320 10.11 -24.83 19.15
C GLU A 320 9.62 -23.46 19.61
N LYS A 321 10.46 -22.70 20.32
CA LYS A 321 10.11 -21.33 20.73
C LYS A 321 10.07 -20.43 19.50
N VAL A 322 11.08 -20.47 18.65
CA VAL A 322 11.15 -19.67 17.42
C VAL A 322 9.98 -19.96 16.49
N LEU A 323 9.60 -21.23 16.30
CA LEU A 323 8.39 -21.59 15.54
C LEU A 323 7.12 -20.97 16.15
N ARG A 324 6.99 -20.90 17.47
CA ARG A 324 5.80 -20.29 18.09
C ARG A 324 5.80 -18.77 18.06
N SER A 325 6.95 -18.15 18.29
CA SER A 325 7.04 -16.71 18.54
C SER A 325 7.56 -15.89 17.37
N GLY A 326 8.08 -16.52 16.32
CA GLY A 326 8.83 -15.84 15.26
C GLY A 326 10.21 -15.36 15.73
N PHE A 327 10.86 -14.55 14.89
CA PHE A 327 12.13 -13.90 15.19
C PHE A 327 12.24 -12.55 14.49
N ASP A 328 13.14 -11.69 14.96
CA ASP A 328 13.38 -10.39 14.37
C ASP A 328 14.60 -10.40 13.45
N TYR A 329 14.48 -9.75 12.30
CA TYR A 329 15.52 -9.57 11.30
C TYR A 329 15.71 -8.07 11.04
N ILE A 330 16.95 -7.59 11.10
CA ILE A 330 17.26 -6.15 11.05
C ILE A 330 17.96 -5.81 9.74
N VAL A 331 17.43 -4.79 9.05
CA VAL A 331 18.04 -4.18 7.87
C VAL A 331 18.22 -2.69 8.10
N ASN A 332 19.44 -2.19 7.97
CA ASN A 332 19.69 -0.75 7.89
C ASN A 332 19.68 -0.35 6.41
N VAL A 333 18.75 0.52 6.04
CA VAL A 333 18.62 1.05 4.68
C VAL A 333 19.15 2.48 4.67
N PRO A 334 20.27 2.77 4.00
CA PRO A 334 20.82 4.12 3.94
C PRO A 334 19.81 5.14 3.41
N ILE A 335 19.84 6.38 3.94
CA ILE A 335 19.02 7.47 3.39
C ILE A 335 19.79 8.79 3.40
N ALA A 336 20.09 9.30 2.20
CA ALA A 336 20.97 10.45 2.05
C ALA A 336 20.25 11.81 2.19
N LYS A 337 18.96 11.86 1.84
CA LYS A 337 18.20 13.11 1.77
C LYS A 337 17.05 13.11 2.76
N PRO A 338 16.70 14.28 3.34
CA PRO A 338 15.46 14.43 4.09
C PRO A 338 14.25 14.41 3.14
N GLY A 339 13.09 14.03 3.65
CA GLY A 339 11.86 13.94 2.89
C GLY A 339 10.93 12.82 3.35
N ALA A 340 9.80 12.68 2.68
CA ALA A 340 8.87 11.58 2.89
C ALA A 340 9.24 10.41 1.98
N TYR A 341 9.26 9.21 2.55
CA TYR A 341 9.59 7.97 1.85
C TYR A 341 8.57 6.88 2.17
N GLN A 342 8.39 5.97 1.23
CA GLN A 342 7.73 4.69 1.49
C GLN A 342 8.77 3.58 1.41
N LEU A 343 9.05 2.94 2.54
CA LEU A 343 9.87 1.73 2.56
C LEU A 343 8.96 0.51 2.35
N ARG A 344 9.28 -0.32 1.37
CA ARG A 344 8.64 -1.62 1.16
C ARG A 344 9.67 -2.72 1.30
N MET A 345 9.31 -3.81 1.96
CA MET A 345 10.18 -4.95 2.19
C MET A 345 9.47 -6.24 1.83
N ALA A 346 10.18 -7.15 1.18
CA ALA A 346 9.73 -8.48 0.85
C ALA A 346 10.70 -9.51 1.41
N VAL A 347 10.15 -10.60 1.97
CA VAL A 347 10.89 -11.75 2.47
C VAL A 347 10.42 -12.97 1.69
N ARG A 348 11.33 -13.82 1.25
CA ARG A 348 11.02 -15.05 0.54
C ARG A 348 11.72 -16.23 1.20
N ASP A 349 10.98 -17.29 1.45
CA ASP A 349 11.54 -18.59 1.83
C ASP A 349 12.20 -19.22 0.59
N ALA A 350 13.51 -19.45 0.63
CA ALA A 350 14.24 -19.87 -0.57
C ALA A 350 13.81 -21.27 -1.06
N ALA A 351 13.43 -22.16 -0.14
CA ALA A 351 13.05 -23.53 -0.43
C ALA A 351 11.66 -23.65 -1.07
N THR A 352 10.64 -22.97 -0.53
CA THR A 352 9.26 -23.04 -1.05
C THR A 352 8.90 -21.91 -1.99
N GLN A 353 9.73 -20.88 -2.09
CA GLN A 353 9.48 -19.67 -2.87
C GLN A 353 8.29 -18.83 -2.39
N ARG A 354 7.74 -19.13 -1.21
CA ARG A 354 6.68 -18.31 -0.61
C ARG A 354 7.22 -16.93 -0.27
N VAL A 355 6.44 -15.89 -0.57
CA VAL A 355 6.85 -14.49 -0.36
C VAL A 355 5.89 -13.80 0.60
N GLY A 356 6.46 -13.08 1.56
CA GLY A 356 5.81 -12.12 2.43
C GLY A 356 6.20 -10.69 2.06
N SER A 357 5.33 -9.70 2.29
CA SER A 357 5.75 -8.30 2.19
C SER A 357 5.07 -7.38 3.21
N ALA A 358 5.75 -6.29 3.54
CA ALA A 358 5.26 -5.22 4.41
C ALA A 358 5.77 -3.86 3.93
N SER A 359 5.11 -2.78 4.32
CA SER A 359 5.51 -1.42 3.98
C SER A 359 5.23 -0.42 5.09
N GLN A 360 6.01 0.64 5.15
CA GLN A 360 5.80 1.74 6.08
C GLN A 360 6.17 3.08 5.43
N PHE A 361 5.37 4.11 5.69
CA PHE A 361 5.73 5.49 5.37
C PHE A 361 6.58 6.09 6.49
N ILE A 362 7.64 6.80 6.12
CA ILE A 362 8.61 7.36 7.05
C ILE A 362 8.98 8.77 6.58
N GLU A 363 8.97 9.71 7.52
CA GLU A 363 9.50 11.04 7.32
C GLU A 363 10.94 11.10 7.84
N VAL A 364 11.86 11.50 6.97
CA VAL A 364 13.28 11.69 7.31
C VAL A 364 13.52 13.18 7.54
N PRO A 365 13.87 13.59 8.77
CA PRO A 365 13.98 15.00 9.11
C PRO A 365 15.21 15.66 8.50
N ASN A 366 15.12 16.97 8.24
CA ASN A 366 16.26 17.78 7.82
C ASN A 366 17.12 18.21 9.01
N LEU A 367 18.15 17.41 9.32
CA LEU A 367 19.08 17.73 10.42
C LEU A 367 19.95 18.96 10.15
N GLY A 368 20.11 19.39 8.90
CA GLY A 368 20.92 20.55 8.50
C GLY A 368 20.36 21.91 8.92
N GLU A 369 19.05 21.99 9.22
CA GLU A 369 18.41 23.24 9.68
C GLU A 369 18.66 23.55 11.17
N GLY A 370 19.37 22.68 11.90
CA GLY A 370 19.69 22.91 13.31
C GLY A 370 18.49 22.88 14.26
N ARG A 371 17.32 22.43 13.79
CA ARG A 371 16.12 22.23 14.63
C ARG A 371 16.32 21.07 15.58
N LEU A 372 15.83 21.21 16.82
CA LEU A 372 15.79 20.11 17.78
C LEU A 372 14.95 18.98 17.18
N THR A 373 15.55 17.80 17.04
CA THR A 373 14.94 16.68 16.30
C THR A 373 15.15 15.40 17.09
N LEU A 374 14.18 14.47 17.04
CA LEU A 374 14.29 13.15 17.66
C LEU A 374 14.48 12.08 16.58
N SER A 375 15.21 11.01 16.90
CA SER A 375 15.17 9.76 16.12
C SER A 375 13.78 9.11 16.19
N GLY A 376 13.59 7.97 15.51
CA GLY A 376 12.51 7.06 15.85
C GLY A 376 12.64 6.56 17.30
N LEU A 377 11.51 6.23 17.94
CA LEU A 377 11.50 5.62 19.27
C LEU A 377 11.68 4.11 19.14
N VAL A 378 12.65 3.57 19.86
CA VAL A 378 12.78 2.12 20.07
C VAL A 378 12.04 1.77 21.35
N LEU A 379 10.98 0.97 21.26
CA LEU A 379 10.16 0.54 22.40
C LEU A 379 10.26 -0.97 22.58
N SER A 380 10.51 -1.45 23.79
CA SER A 380 10.47 -2.88 24.11
C SER A 380 9.82 -3.13 25.48
N GLY A 381 9.45 -4.38 25.75
CA GLY A 381 8.98 -4.81 27.06
C GLY A 381 9.81 -5.95 27.66
N ASN A 382 9.84 -6.04 28.97
CA ASN A 382 10.29 -7.21 29.72
C ASN A 382 9.20 -7.72 30.66
N ASP A 383 8.92 -9.02 30.58
CA ASP A 383 7.97 -9.71 31.47
C ASP A 383 8.53 -9.95 32.89
N LEU A 384 9.82 -9.69 33.13
CA LEU A 384 10.47 -9.87 34.42
C LEU A 384 10.72 -8.50 35.10
N PRO A 385 10.43 -8.35 36.41
CA PRO A 385 10.84 -7.18 37.16
C PRO A 385 12.38 -7.09 37.18
N ALA A 386 12.91 -5.97 36.68
CA ALA A 386 14.33 -5.77 36.39
C ALA A 386 15.32 -6.31 37.44
N ALA A 387 16.24 -7.16 36.98
CA ALA A 387 17.61 -7.17 37.47
C ALA A 387 18.50 -6.48 36.41
N THR A 388 18.89 -5.23 36.70
CA THR A 388 20.06 -4.52 36.15
C THR A 388 20.25 -4.57 34.63
N GLN A 389 19.51 -3.74 33.89
CA GLN A 389 20.02 -3.18 32.62
C GLN A 389 19.80 -1.67 32.62
N GLY A 390 20.89 -0.91 32.52
CA GLY A 390 20.87 0.55 32.40
C GLY A 390 20.32 0.98 31.03
N PRO A 391 20.24 2.30 30.74
CA PRO A 391 19.79 2.79 29.44
C PRO A 391 20.60 2.13 28.32
N VAL A 392 19.93 1.28 27.54
CA VAL A 392 20.51 0.60 26.40
C VAL A 392 20.47 1.62 25.25
N ALA A 393 21.64 1.96 24.69
CA ALA A 393 21.71 2.88 23.54
C ALA A 393 20.71 2.44 22.45
N PRO A 394 20.08 3.35 21.67
CA PRO A 394 19.20 2.96 20.56
C PRO A 394 19.91 2.05 19.53
N ASP A 395 21.25 2.07 19.50
CA ASP A 395 22.05 1.14 18.69
C ASP A 395 22.19 -0.27 19.33
N ALA A 396 22.08 -0.37 20.66
CA ALA A 396 22.23 -1.58 21.46
C ALA A 396 20.89 -2.22 21.89
N ALA A 397 19.76 -1.52 21.75
CA ALA A 397 18.42 -2.05 22.01
C ALA A 397 17.90 -2.96 20.88
N ALA A 398 18.77 -3.28 19.92
CA ALA A 398 18.56 -4.41 19.03
C ALA A 398 18.65 -5.70 19.86
N PRO A 399 17.73 -6.68 19.70
CA PRO A 399 18.02 -8.04 20.16
C PRO A 399 19.39 -8.44 19.58
N GLN A 400 20.23 -9.07 20.41
CA GLN A 400 21.61 -9.44 20.11
C GLN A 400 21.75 -10.52 19.01
N GLY A 401 20.98 -10.45 17.93
CA GLY A 401 21.39 -10.96 16.64
C GLY A 401 22.44 -10.01 16.08
N LYS A 402 23.69 -10.16 16.51
CA LYS A 402 24.81 -9.65 15.70
C LYS A 402 24.60 -10.23 14.30
N SER A 403 24.47 -9.39 13.29
CA SER A 403 24.84 -9.79 11.93
C SER A 403 26.32 -10.15 12.01
N GLU A 404 26.60 -11.42 12.25
CA GLU A 404 27.94 -12.00 12.11
C GLU A 404 28.23 -12.04 10.61
N GLY A 405 28.53 -10.87 10.03
CA GLY A 405 28.80 -10.75 8.61
C GLY A 405 27.61 -11.08 7.70
N VAL A 406 27.89 -11.07 6.41
CA VAL A 406 26.97 -11.49 5.35
C VAL A 406 26.77 -13.00 5.45
N GLY A 407 25.52 -13.48 5.53
CA GLY A 407 25.19 -14.90 5.30
C GLY A 407 24.74 -15.74 6.51
N ALA A 408 24.67 -15.22 7.73
CA ALA A 408 24.13 -15.98 8.87
C ALA A 408 23.40 -15.12 9.92
N VAL A 409 22.16 -15.51 10.26
CA VAL A 409 21.33 -14.91 11.31
C VAL A 409 21.05 -15.95 12.38
N LYS A 410 21.46 -15.72 13.62
CA LYS A 410 21.08 -16.57 14.75
C LYS A 410 19.76 -16.09 15.35
N ALA A 411 18.70 -16.89 15.20
CA ALA A 411 17.46 -16.63 15.92
C ALA A 411 17.59 -17.16 17.36
N SER A 412 17.59 -16.25 18.34
CA SER A 412 17.72 -16.61 19.75
C SER A 412 16.35 -16.71 20.42
N ALA A 413 16.18 -17.76 21.23
CA ALA A 413 15.03 -17.99 22.09
C ALA A 413 15.07 -17.17 23.40
N GLN A 414 16.09 -16.36 23.66
CA GLN A 414 16.29 -15.75 24.99
C GLN A 414 15.36 -14.57 25.30
N HIS A 415 14.91 -13.81 24.30
CA HIS A 415 13.94 -12.72 24.48
C HIS A 415 12.56 -13.15 23.97
N ASP A 416 11.48 -12.56 24.51
CA ASP A 416 10.14 -12.70 23.91
C ASP A 416 10.06 -11.78 22.67
N PRO A 417 9.96 -12.31 21.44
CA PRO A 417 9.82 -11.49 20.25
C PRO A 417 8.54 -10.65 20.25
N GLN A 418 7.52 -11.03 21.02
CA GLN A 418 6.28 -10.24 21.10
C GLN A 418 6.52 -8.87 21.73
N SER A 419 7.39 -8.79 22.75
CA SER A 419 7.72 -7.53 23.42
C SER A 419 8.87 -6.77 22.75
N SER A 420 9.36 -7.25 21.60
CA SER A 420 10.47 -6.62 20.88
C SER A 420 10.06 -5.30 20.23
N PRO A 421 11.03 -4.45 19.83
CA PRO A 421 10.72 -3.24 19.08
C PRO A 421 10.11 -3.46 17.69
N ALA A 422 10.15 -4.68 17.14
CA ALA A 422 9.49 -5.00 15.88
C ALA A 422 7.97 -5.20 16.06
N VAL A 423 7.55 -5.80 17.19
CA VAL A 423 6.17 -6.25 17.42
C VAL A 423 5.42 -5.38 18.43
N ARG A 424 6.08 -5.01 19.54
CA ARG A 424 5.56 -4.12 20.59
C ARG A 424 4.23 -4.56 21.20
N ARG A 425 4.10 -5.84 21.51
CA ARG A 425 2.99 -6.41 22.29
C ARG A 425 3.46 -6.73 23.69
N LEU A 426 3.01 -5.95 24.66
CA LEU A 426 3.47 -6.00 26.05
C LEU A 426 2.36 -6.54 26.95
N ARG A 427 2.69 -7.40 27.91
CA ARG A 427 1.70 -7.87 28.88
C ARG A 427 1.37 -6.79 29.91
N ARG A 428 0.15 -6.78 30.41
CA ARG A 428 -0.22 -6.00 31.61
C ARG A 428 0.76 -6.30 32.77
N GLY A 429 1.17 -5.27 33.51
CA GLY A 429 2.14 -5.40 34.60
C GLY A 429 3.62 -5.47 34.18
N SER A 430 3.93 -5.58 32.89
CA SER A 430 5.31 -5.60 32.38
C SER A 430 6.00 -4.24 32.49
N GLU A 431 7.33 -4.24 32.42
CA GLU A 431 8.11 -3.01 32.25
C GLU A 431 8.28 -2.68 30.77
N LEU A 432 7.87 -1.47 30.40
CA LEU A 432 8.12 -0.87 29.09
C LEU A 432 9.41 -0.05 29.15
N PHE A 433 10.29 -0.26 28.18
CA PHE A 433 11.50 0.54 27.96
C PHE A 433 11.37 1.31 26.65
N TYR A 434 11.82 2.56 26.64
CA TYR A 434 11.88 3.36 25.43
C TYR A 434 13.22 4.10 25.33
N ASN A 435 13.82 4.11 24.14
CA ASN A 435 15.10 4.75 23.88
C ASN A 435 15.08 5.48 22.53
N PHE A 436 15.81 6.60 22.45
CA PHE A 436 15.91 7.43 21.25
C PHE A 436 17.14 8.34 21.32
N ALA A 437 17.46 9.00 20.21
CA ALA A 437 18.47 10.04 20.16
C ALA A 437 17.83 11.42 19.98
N VAL A 438 18.43 12.43 20.61
CA VAL A 438 18.14 13.84 20.43
C VAL A 438 19.25 14.45 19.59
N TYR A 439 18.87 15.07 18.48
CA TYR A 439 19.76 15.76 17.56
C TYR A 439 19.65 17.27 17.72
N ASN A 440 20.75 17.97 17.46
CA ASN A 440 20.84 19.44 17.45
C ASN A 440 20.48 20.11 18.80
N ALA A 441 20.74 19.45 19.92
CA ALA A 441 20.63 20.07 21.24
C ALA A 441 21.63 21.23 21.38
N ARG A 442 21.22 22.31 22.05
CA ARG A 442 22.13 23.45 22.28
C ARG A 442 23.03 23.17 23.48
N LEU A 443 24.27 23.64 23.36
CA LEU A 443 25.24 23.65 24.44
C LEU A 443 25.27 25.02 25.09
N ASP A 444 25.35 25.02 26.41
CA ASP A 444 25.31 26.22 27.25
C ASP A 444 26.28 26.11 28.43
N GLY A 445 26.74 27.26 28.95
CA GLY A 445 27.64 27.36 30.10
C GLY A 445 29.12 26.99 29.85
N THR A 446 29.87 26.98 30.95
CA THR A 446 31.29 26.58 31.01
C THR A 446 31.46 25.60 32.19
N PRO A 447 31.69 24.30 31.94
CA PRO A 447 31.84 23.64 30.64
C PRO A 447 30.52 23.59 29.86
N LYS A 448 30.62 23.51 28.52
CA LYS A 448 29.48 23.42 27.60
C LYS A 448 28.65 22.16 27.89
N GLN A 449 27.39 22.32 28.29
CA GLN A 449 26.47 21.26 28.66
C GLN A 449 25.09 21.45 28.01
N THR A 450 24.35 20.36 27.84
CA THR A 450 22.97 20.42 27.37
C THR A 450 22.00 20.66 28.53
N ARG A 451 20.94 21.46 28.30
CA ARG A 451 19.83 21.63 29.24
C ARG A 451 18.57 20.95 28.69
N LEU A 452 18.67 19.64 28.52
CA LEU A 452 17.60 18.80 27.98
C LEU A 452 16.73 18.21 29.09
N THR A 453 15.42 18.29 28.92
CA THR A 453 14.46 17.49 29.70
C THR A 453 13.61 16.63 28.77
N VAL A 454 13.17 15.48 29.28
CA VAL A 454 12.31 14.54 28.57
C VAL A 454 11.09 14.22 29.41
N GLN A 455 9.92 14.16 28.76
CA GLN A 455 8.66 13.74 29.36
C GLN A 455 8.03 12.63 28.52
N ALA A 456 7.67 11.52 29.15
CA ALA A 456 6.84 10.48 28.53
C ALA A 456 5.36 10.73 28.84
N ARG A 457 4.50 10.53 27.85
CA ARG A 457 3.03 10.60 27.94
C ARG A 457 2.44 9.38 27.28
N LEU A 458 1.33 8.88 27.83
CA LEU A 458 0.64 7.70 27.32
C LEU A 458 -0.77 8.08 26.91
N PHE A 459 -1.16 7.62 25.73
CA PHE A 459 -2.48 7.85 25.15
C PHE A 459 -3.18 6.52 24.86
N ARG A 460 -4.51 6.53 24.98
CA ARG A 460 -5.41 5.47 24.52
C ARG A 460 -6.65 6.11 23.91
N ASP A 461 -7.08 5.66 22.73
CA ASP A 461 -8.24 6.22 22.01
C ASP A 461 -8.18 7.75 21.86
N GLY A 462 -6.97 8.29 21.63
CA GLY A 462 -6.72 9.73 21.52
C GLY A 462 -6.75 10.52 22.83
N ARG A 463 -6.97 9.88 23.98
CA ARG A 463 -6.99 10.54 25.30
C ARG A 463 -5.69 10.29 26.07
N GLU A 464 -5.14 11.33 26.66
CA GLU A 464 -3.99 11.23 27.57
C GLU A 464 -4.44 10.53 28.87
N ILE A 465 -3.83 9.39 29.18
CA ILE A 465 -4.14 8.59 30.37
C ILE A 465 -3.01 8.62 31.40
N PHE A 466 -1.81 9.07 30.99
CA PHE A 466 -0.68 9.25 31.88
C PHE A 466 0.24 10.34 31.34
N ALA A 467 0.70 11.23 32.23
CA ALA A 467 1.75 12.19 31.96
C ALA A 467 2.86 12.03 33.01
N GLY A 468 4.04 11.61 32.56
CA GLY A 468 5.21 11.49 33.39
C GLY A 468 5.75 12.86 33.83
N ARG A 469 6.66 12.86 34.80
CA ARG A 469 7.41 14.07 35.17
C ARG A 469 8.45 14.39 34.08
N GLN A 470 8.80 15.66 33.94
CA GLN A 470 9.97 16.05 33.14
C GLN A 470 11.24 15.62 33.88
N MET A 471 12.08 14.84 33.19
CA MET A 471 13.34 14.32 33.72
C MET A 471 14.51 14.95 32.97
N PRO A 472 15.55 15.47 33.65
CA PRO A 472 16.74 15.96 32.98
C PRO A 472 17.50 14.83 32.30
N VAL A 473 18.07 15.08 31.12
CA VAL A 473 18.94 14.15 30.41
C VAL A 473 20.38 14.42 30.83
N ALA A 474 21.11 13.37 31.23
CA ALA A 474 22.51 13.49 31.61
C ALA A 474 23.38 13.91 30.42
N ASN A 475 24.36 14.77 30.67
CA ASN A 475 25.33 15.20 29.65
C ASN A 475 26.16 14.02 29.16
N GLN A 476 26.48 14.01 27.86
CA GLN A 476 27.21 12.95 27.17
C GLN A 476 28.40 13.53 26.38
N SER A 477 29.33 12.66 26.00
CA SER A 477 30.54 13.03 25.25
C SER A 477 30.24 13.55 23.85
N ASP A 478 29.18 13.07 23.20
CA ASP A 478 28.69 13.60 21.92
C ASP A 478 27.47 14.51 22.15
N PRO A 479 27.66 15.84 22.18
CA PRO A 479 26.55 16.78 22.37
C PRO A 479 25.67 16.95 21.11
N LYS A 480 26.11 16.47 19.94
CA LYS A 480 25.32 16.57 18.70
C LYS A 480 24.30 15.44 18.58
N ARG A 481 24.56 14.31 19.26
CA ARG A 481 23.67 13.15 19.37
C ARG A 481 23.60 12.71 20.84
N VAL A 482 22.58 13.19 21.55
CA VAL A 482 22.37 12.83 22.97
C VAL A 482 21.41 11.66 23.05
N LEU A 483 21.81 10.55 23.66
CA LEU A 483 20.94 9.40 23.87
C LEU A 483 20.01 9.65 25.06
N ALA A 484 18.72 9.36 24.91
CA ALA A 484 17.73 9.52 25.96
C ALA A 484 16.76 8.34 25.95
N GLY A 485 16.07 8.16 27.07
CA GLY A 485 15.15 7.07 27.24
C GLY A 485 14.55 7.03 28.63
N GLY A 486 13.78 5.99 28.89
CA GLY A 486 13.18 5.76 30.19
C GLY A 486 12.54 4.39 30.28
N ARG A 487 11.98 4.14 31.46
CA ARG A 487 11.19 2.95 31.74
C ARG A 487 9.87 3.33 32.38
N MET A 488 8.84 2.56 32.10
CA MET A 488 7.48 2.74 32.62
C MET A 488 6.92 1.38 33.01
N SER A 489 6.47 1.23 34.25
CA SER A 489 5.73 0.04 34.67
C SER A 489 4.30 0.16 34.17
N LEU A 490 3.84 -0.80 33.37
CA LEU A 490 2.45 -0.86 32.94
C LEU A 490 1.57 -1.32 34.10
N SER A 491 0.38 -0.72 34.24
CA SER A 491 -0.56 -1.14 35.28
C SER A 491 -0.95 -2.61 35.11
N PRO A 492 -0.99 -3.43 36.17
CA PRO A 492 -1.58 -4.77 36.11
C PRO A 492 -3.06 -4.76 35.71
N ASN A 493 -3.73 -3.63 35.91
CA ASN A 493 -5.12 -3.39 35.53
C ASN A 493 -5.25 -2.57 34.23
N ALA A 494 -4.17 -2.42 33.46
CA ALA A 494 -4.24 -1.81 32.14
C ALA A 494 -5.18 -2.63 31.25
N ALA A 495 -6.10 -1.96 30.58
CA ALA A 495 -7.02 -2.63 29.68
C ALA A 495 -6.29 -3.06 28.41
N PRO A 496 -6.59 -4.24 27.84
CA PRO A 496 -6.00 -4.63 26.56
C PRO A 496 -6.35 -3.68 25.42
N GLY A 497 -5.48 -3.63 24.41
CA GLY A 497 -5.68 -2.85 23.18
C GLY A 497 -4.49 -1.96 22.82
N GLU A 498 -4.73 -1.04 21.89
CA GLU A 498 -3.72 -0.14 21.33
C GLU A 498 -3.46 1.08 22.22
N TYR A 499 -2.19 1.41 22.38
CA TYR A 499 -1.69 2.55 23.14
C TYR A 499 -0.67 3.31 22.31
N VAL A 500 -0.50 4.60 22.61
CA VAL A 500 0.56 5.43 22.02
C VAL A 500 1.43 6.00 23.11
N LEU A 501 2.73 5.69 23.06
CA LEU A 501 3.74 6.37 23.85
C LEU A 501 4.22 7.60 23.08
N GLN A 502 4.05 8.78 23.66
CA GLN A 502 4.63 10.02 23.17
C GLN A 502 5.77 10.44 24.08
N VAL A 503 6.88 10.87 23.47
CA VAL A 503 8.01 11.47 24.17
C VAL A 503 8.21 12.90 23.72
N VAL A 504 8.31 13.81 24.68
CA VAL A 504 8.53 15.24 24.46
C VAL A 504 9.92 15.60 25.02
N ALA A 505 10.81 16.05 24.15
CA ALA A 505 12.11 16.59 24.54
C ALA A 505 12.09 18.11 24.49
N THR A 506 12.58 18.76 25.55
CA THR A 506 12.68 20.22 25.66
C THR A 506 14.13 20.63 25.85
N ASP A 507 14.62 21.52 24.99
CA ASP A 507 15.96 22.12 25.05
C ASP A 507 15.85 23.60 25.46
N ALA A 508 16.23 23.88 26.72
CA ALA A 508 16.07 25.20 27.35
C ALA A 508 17.41 25.76 27.89
N PRO A 509 18.34 26.17 27.02
CA PRO A 509 19.58 26.84 27.44
C PRO A 509 19.29 28.24 28.03
N GLU A 510 20.20 28.75 28.85
CA GLU A 510 20.09 30.04 29.52
C GLU A 510 19.94 31.18 28.51
N GLY A 511 19.02 32.12 28.79
CA GLY A 511 18.82 33.30 27.97
C GLY A 511 18.20 33.07 26.58
N ALA A 512 17.82 31.83 26.23
CA ALA A 512 17.17 31.53 24.95
C ALA A 512 15.78 30.92 25.12
N ARG A 513 14.94 31.08 24.09
CA ARG A 513 13.61 30.44 24.06
C ARG A 513 13.78 28.90 24.04
N PRO A 514 12.99 28.17 24.86
CA PRO A 514 12.95 26.71 24.81
C PRO A 514 12.55 26.22 23.42
N ARG A 515 13.17 25.13 22.97
CA ARG A 515 12.75 24.39 21.77
C ARG A 515 12.18 23.05 22.20
N VAL A 516 11.15 22.59 21.51
CA VAL A 516 10.47 21.33 21.81
C VAL A 516 10.48 20.45 20.57
N ALA A 517 10.75 19.17 20.76
CA ALA A 517 10.63 18.13 19.74
C ALA A 517 9.82 16.97 20.33
N THR A 518 8.97 16.36 19.53
CA THR A 518 8.09 15.27 19.96
C THR A 518 8.22 14.11 18.99
N GLN A 519 8.17 12.90 19.53
CA GLN A 519 8.06 11.66 18.76
C GLN A 519 7.07 10.74 19.45
N TRP A 520 6.44 9.84 18.71
CA TRP A 520 5.52 8.85 19.27
C TRP A 520 5.68 7.49 18.60
N ILE A 521 5.18 6.46 19.27
CA ILE A 521 5.11 5.10 18.74
C ILE A 521 3.92 4.36 19.35
N ASP A 522 3.24 3.56 18.54
CA ASP A 522 2.16 2.64 18.94
C ASP A 522 2.72 1.39 19.62
N PHE A 523 1.94 0.80 20.52
CA PHE A 523 2.14 -0.54 21.05
C PHE A 523 0.82 -1.12 21.56
N GLU A 524 0.75 -2.44 21.65
CA GLU A 524 -0.44 -3.14 22.15
C GLU A 524 -0.18 -3.66 23.56
N ILE A 525 -1.16 -3.48 24.46
CA ILE A 525 -1.20 -4.21 25.73
C ILE A 525 -2.04 -5.47 25.56
N VAL A 526 -1.46 -6.62 25.91
CA VAL A 526 -2.08 -7.94 25.88
C VAL A 526 -2.19 -8.53 27.29
N GLU A 527 -2.93 -9.64 27.42
CA GLU A 527 -3.25 -10.27 28.71
C GLU A 527 -2.08 -10.96 29.44
#